data_AF-A0A8T9T122-F1
#
_entry.id   AF-A0A8T9T122-F1
#
_cell.length_a   1.000
_cell.length_b   1.000
_cell.length_c   1.000
_cell.angle_alpha   90.00
_cell.angle_beta   90.00
_cell.angle_gamma   90.00
#
_symmetry.space_group_name_H-M   'P 1'
#
loop_
_entity.id
_entity.type
_entity.pdbx_description
1 polymer ?
#
loop_
_entity_poly.entity_id
_entity_poly.type
_entity_poly.pdbx_seq_one_letter_code
_entity_poly.pdbx_strand_id
1 'polypeptide(L)'
;MLSKFFFACLLLSSAACNRATPPTSATACIDPAKIRKDAMCPMNYDPVCGCDGKTYSNSCAADNAGVTSYTRGACADTTSK
;
A
#
# COMPACT_ATOMS: atom_id res chain seq x y z
N MET A 1 -20.79 2.38 53.63
CA MET A 1 -20.18 1.04 53.63
C MET A 1 -20.45 0.37 52.30
N LEU A 2 -19.37 -0.10 51.68
CA LEU A 2 -19.31 -0.67 50.33
C LEU A 2 -19.84 -2.10 50.36
N SER A 3 -21.02 -2.35 49.80
CA SER A 3 -21.44 -3.70 49.42
C SER A 3 -22.58 -3.61 48.41
N LYS A 4 -22.24 -3.54 47.13
CA LYS A 4 -23.21 -3.71 46.05
C LYS A 4 -22.97 -5.09 45.44
N PHE A 5 -23.60 -6.05 46.09
CA PHE A 5 -23.95 -7.34 45.50
C PHE A 5 -24.68 -7.12 44.18
N PHE A 6 -24.28 -7.92 43.18
CA PHE A 6 -25.10 -8.63 42.20
C PHE A 6 -26.28 -7.91 41.51
N PHE A 7 -26.43 -8.21 40.21
CA PHE A 7 -27.49 -7.83 39.25
C PHE A 7 -27.23 -6.59 38.39
N ALA A 8 -26.60 -6.83 37.23
CA ALA A 8 -26.99 -6.18 35.98
C ALA A 8 -26.40 -6.95 34.78
N CYS A 9 -27.19 -7.88 34.24
CA CYS A 9 -27.12 -8.17 32.80
C CYS A 9 -27.69 -6.94 32.06
N LEU A 10 -27.31 -6.74 30.80
CA LEU A 10 -27.61 -5.58 29.92
C LEU A 10 -26.77 -4.33 30.19
N LEU A 11 -25.71 -4.15 29.41
CA LEU A 11 -25.62 -3.02 28.47
C LEU A 11 -24.71 -3.40 27.31
N LEU A 12 -25.28 -3.31 26.11
CA LEU A 12 -24.68 -3.50 24.81
C LEU A 12 -23.40 -2.67 24.68
N SER A 13 -22.23 -3.28 24.91
CA SER A 13 -20.98 -2.68 24.47
C SER A 13 -20.74 -3.20 23.07
N SER A 14 -21.31 -2.50 22.09
CA SER A 14 -20.94 -2.60 20.70
C SER A 14 -19.42 -2.58 20.62
N ALA A 15 -18.82 -3.75 20.42
CA ALA A 15 -17.50 -3.84 19.84
C ALA A 15 -17.64 -3.32 18.40
N ALA A 16 -17.68 -2.00 18.25
CA ALA A 16 -17.39 -1.37 16.98
C ALA A 16 -15.94 -1.76 16.67
N CYS A 17 -15.76 -2.78 15.83
CA CYS A 17 -14.48 -3.00 15.18
C CYS A 17 -14.20 -1.71 14.40
N ASN A 18 -13.36 -0.84 14.97
CA ASN A 18 -12.67 0.19 14.21
C ASN A 18 -11.77 -0.53 13.23
N ARG A 19 -12.34 -1.01 12.11
CA ARG A 19 -11.59 -1.27 10.91
C ARG A 19 -11.08 0.10 10.50
N ALA A 20 -9.87 0.43 10.93
CA ALA A 20 -9.05 1.35 10.17
C ALA A 20 -9.04 0.74 8.76
N THR A 21 -9.85 1.31 7.87
CA THR A 21 -9.74 1.00 6.45
C THR A 21 -8.27 1.24 6.11
N PRO A 22 -7.52 0.22 5.65
CA PRO A 22 -6.27 0.50 4.95
C PRO A 22 -6.61 1.56 3.90
N PRO A 23 -5.74 2.55 3.67
CA PRO A 23 -6.05 3.63 2.74
C PRO A 23 -6.43 3.02 1.39
N THR A 24 -7.74 2.95 1.14
CA THR A 24 -8.29 2.83 -0.19
C THR A 24 -7.78 4.05 -0.93
N SER A 25 -7.12 3.86 -2.08
CA SER A 25 -6.96 4.87 -3.16
C SER A 25 -5.55 5.39 -3.50
N ALA A 26 -4.56 4.52 -3.66
CA ALA A 26 -3.43 4.81 -4.57
C ALA A 26 -2.97 3.53 -5.29
N THR A 27 -3.79 3.00 -6.21
CA THR A 27 -3.55 1.78 -7.01
C THR A 27 -3.37 0.52 -6.14
N ALA A 28 -4.10 -0.56 -6.43
CA ALA A 28 -4.20 -1.77 -5.58
C ALA A 28 -2.88 -2.53 -5.27
N CYS A 29 -1.74 -1.99 -5.69
CA CYS A 29 -0.42 -2.61 -5.69
C CYS A 29 0.68 -1.64 -5.20
N ILE A 30 0.33 -0.50 -4.60
CA ILE A 30 1.31 0.35 -3.93
C ILE A 30 1.27 0.04 -2.43
N ASP A 31 2.41 -0.38 -1.90
CA ASP A 31 2.65 -0.63 -0.48
C ASP A 31 3.44 0.56 0.13
N PRO A 32 2.77 1.46 0.87
CA PRO A 32 3.44 2.61 1.47
C PRO A 32 4.54 2.24 2.46
N ALA A 33 4.48 1.05 3.08
CA ALA A 33 5.51 0.59 4.02
C ALA A 33 6.83 0.24 3.31
N LYS A 34 6.83 0.08 1.99
CA LYS A 34 8.01 -0.21 1.16
C LYS A 34 8.62 1.01 0.49
N ILE A 35 8.03 2.19 0.65
CA ILE A 35 8.56 3.42 0.06
C ILE A 35 9.88 3.82 0.77
N ARG A 36 10.97 3.88 0.01
CA ARG A 36 12.33 4.14 0.50
C ARG A 36 13.01 5.19 -0.38
N LYS A 37 12.87 6.47 -0.02
CA LYS A 37 13.40 7.60 -0.81
C LYS A 37 14.93 7.66 -0.83
N ASP A 38 15.58 7.16 0.23
CA ASP A 38 17.03 7.19 0.40
C ASP A 38 17.70 5.87 -0.04
N ALA A 39 16.95 4.97 -0.70
CA ALA A 39 17.50 3.72 -1.17
C ALA A 39 18.46 3.94 -2.34
N MET A 40 19.60 3.27 -2.30
CA MET A 40 20.56 3.25 -3.42
C MET A 40 20.13 2.18 -4.41
N CYS A 41 19.90 2.58 -5.66
CA CYS A 41 19.70 1.68 -6.78
C CYS A 41 20.88 1.77 -7.76
N PRO A 42 21.21 0.68 -8.46
CA PRO A 42 22.15 0.77 -9.57
C PRO A 42 21.58 1.70 -10.66
N MET A 43 22.47 2.35 -11.41
CA MET A 43 22.11 3.31 -12.46
C MET A 43 21.84 2.65 -13.82
N ASN A 44 21.68 1.33 -13.86
CA ASN A 44 21.33 0.60 -15.08
C ASN A 44 19.90 0.97 -15.52
N TYR A 45 19.73 1.10 -16.83
CA TYR A 45 18.43 1.35 -17.43
C TYR A 45 17.86 0.02 -17.96
N ASP A 46 17.01 -0.60 -17.15
CA ASP A 46 16.30 -1.85 -17.43
C ASP A 46 14.82 -1.67 -17.08
N PRO A 47 14.06 -0.91 -17.89
CA PRO A 47 12.80 -0.33 -17.47
C PRO A 47 11.74 -1.38 -17.14
N VAL A 48 10.86 -1.03 -16.20
CA VAL A 48 9.68 -1.82 -15.83
C VAL A 48 8.43 -0.94 -15.80
N CYS A 49 7.29 -1.51 -16.15
CA CYS A 49 6.00 -0.84 -16.10
C CYS A 49 5.29 -1.24 -14.81
N GLY A 50 5.19 -0.28 -13.88
CA GLY A 50 4.46 -0.45 -12.64
C GLY A 50 2.98 -0.71 -12.87
N CYS A 51 2.37 -1.44 -11.95
CA CYS A 51 0.91 -1.60 -11.88
C CYS A 51 0.16 -0.28 -11.67
N ASP A 52 0.84 0.81 -11.31
CA ASP A 52 0.33 2.18 -11.28
C ASP A 52 0.46 2.91 -12.64
N GLY A 53 0.86 2.20 -13.69
CA GLY A 53 1.03 2.74 -15.04
C GLY A 53 2.25 3.63 -15.21
N LYS A 54 3.18 3.64 -14.23
CA LYS A 54 4.42 4.42 -14.34
C LYS A 54 5.58 3.55 -14.80
N THR A 55 6.38 4.10 -15.71
CA THR A 55 7.68 3.52 -16.06
C THR A 55 8.70 3.84 -14.98
N TYR A 56 9.38 2.83 -14.48
CA TYR A 56 10.54 2.96 -13.58
C TYR A 56 11.82 2.60 -14.33
N SER A 57 12.93 3.27 -14.01
CA SER A 57 14.21 3.09 -14.70
C SER A 57 14.77 1.67 -14.56
N ASN A 58 14.46 1.01 -13.45
CA ASN A 58 14.75 -0.40 -13.20
C ASN A 58 13.84 -0.93 -12.08
N SER A 59 13.90 -2.25 -11.85
CA SER A 59 13.12 -2.91 -10.79
C SER A 59 13.40 -2.36 -9.39
N CYS A 60 14.65 -2.02 -9.08
CA CYS A 60 15.00 -1.43 -7.78
C CYS A 60 14.27 -0.11 -7.53
N ALA A 61 14.19 0.75 -8.55
CA ALA A 61 13.44 2.01 -8.46
C ALA A 61 11.93 1.77 -8.25
N ALA A 62 11.35 0.75 -8.90
CA ALA A 62 9.95 0.38 -8.71
C ALA A 62 9.68 -0.14 -7.29
N ASP A 63 10.51 -1.07 -6.81
CA ASP A 63 10.38 -1.66 -5.48
C ASP A 63 10.45 -0.58 -4.37
N ASN A 64 11.41 0.35 -4.47
CA ASN A 64 11.57 1.45 -3.51
C ASN A 64 10.51 2.55 -3.64
N ALA A 65 9.75 2.57 -4.73
CA ALA A 65 8.54 3.38 -4.87
C ALA A 65 7.30 2.71 -4.27
N GLY A 66 7.45 1.51 -3.68
CA GLY A 66 6.37 0.74 -3.09
C GLY A 66 5.56 -0.06 -4.10
N VAL A 67 6.00 -0.16 -5.36
CA VAL A 67 5.29 -0.93 -6.39
C VAL A 67 5.45 -2.42 -6.11
N THR A 68 4.34 -3.13 -5.91
CA THR A 68 4.37 -4.57 -5.60
C THR A 68 4.22 -5.47 -6.83
N SER A 69 3.97 -4.90 -8.01
CA SER A 69 3.83 -5.65 -9.27
C SER A 69 4.21 -4.78 -10.47
N TYR A 70 4.99 -5.33 -11.39
CA TYR A 70 5.37 -4.68 -12.64
C TYR A 70 5.68 -5.70 -13.74
N THR A 71 5.64 -5.25 -15.00
CA THR A 71 6.08 -6.02 -16.16
C THR A 71 7.39 -5.47 -16.70
N ARG A 72 8.16 -6.31 -17.41
CA ARG A 72 9.40 -5.88 -18.07
C ARG A 72 9.06 -4.93 -19.23
N GLY A 73 9.86 -3.87 -19.37
CA GLY A 73 9.71 -2.83 -20.39
C GLY A 73 9.04 -1.58 -19.82
N ALA A 74 9.18 -0.46 -20.53
CA ALA A 74 8.43 0.75 -20.21
C ALA A 74 6.92 0.52 -20.39
N CYS A 75 6.09 1.32 -19.71
CA CYS A 75 4.66 1.33 -19.98
C CYS A 75 4.41 1.78 -21.42
N ALA A 76 3.38 1.22 -22.04
CA ALA A 76 2.95 1.67 -23.36
C ALA A 76 2.49 3.13 -23.24
N ASP A 77 3.17 4.04 -23.93
CA ASP A 77 2.65 5.38 -24.13
C ASP A 77 1.35 5.23 -24.91
N THR A 78 0.25 5.79 -24.39
CA THR A 78 -1.06 5.76 -25.05
C THR A 78 -1.07 6.49 -26.42
N THR A 79 0.08 7.00 -26.87
CA THR A 79 0.31 7.62 -28.18
C THR A 79 0.86 6.60 -29.18
N SER A 80 0.30 5.40 -29.21
CA SER A 80 0.44 4.50 -30.36
C SER A 80 -0.82 4.62 -31.23
N LYS A 81 -0.91 5.70 -32.00
CA LYS A 81 -1.71 5.75 -33.23
C LYS A 81 -1.11 6.74 -34.21
#